data_AF-A0A645H4T7-F1
#
_entry.id   AF-A0A645H4T7-F1
#
_cell.length_a   1.000
_cell.length_b   1.000
_cell.length_c   1.000
_cell.angle_alpha   90.00
_cell.angle_beta   90.00
_cell.angle_gamma   90.00
#
_symmetry.space_group_name_H-M   'P 1'
#
loop_
_entity.id
_entity.type
_entity.pdbx_description
1 polymer ?
#
loop_
_entity_poly.entity_id
_entity_poly.type
_entity_poly.pdbx_seq_one_letter_code
_entity_poly.pdbx_strand_id
1 'polypeptide(L)'
;MNSGVLGRIVMVRVAFNGFARRWDWQTLQDMNAGSLLNTGPHPLDQALQLFGDVDPETVFCRMDRANTWGDAEDHVKLIMTAKGHPTIDMEVSSCAPLGQRVYEVYGTNGTLSGSHSELEWRFFDPADAPEHHLIREPLADRQYCSEKLSFTNEKWTSSEQGLEFSYRTIKLYENLYDALVNGGKIEVTLEQVRRQIAVIEECHRQNPLSKLGSL
;
A
#
# COMPACT_ATOMS: atom_id res chain seq x y z
N MET A 1 -7.00 -9.61 -7.00
CA MET A 1 -5.75 -9.87 -7.75
C MET A 1 -5.87 -11.16 -8.57
N ASN A 2 -6.04 -12.32 -7.93
CA ASN A 2 -5.97 -13.64 -8.60
C ASN A 2 -7.08 -13.93 -9.63
N SER A 3 -8.22 -13.22 -9.56
CA SER A 3 -9.30 -13.39 -10.55
C SER A 3 -8.95 -12.81 -11.94
N GLY A 4 -7.93 -11.96 -12.04
CA GLY A 4 -7.50 -11.36 -13.31
C GLY A 4 -8.45 -10.30 -13.90
N VAL A 5 -9.57 -9.99 -13.26
CA VAL A 5 -10.61 -9.08 -13.80
C VAL A 5 -10.13 -7.65 -14.04
N LEU A 6 -9.12 -7.19 -13.29
CA LEU A 6 -8.50 -5.88 -13.50
C LEU A 6 -7.38 -5.92 -14.55
N GLY A 7 -7.09 -7.09 -15.13
CA GLY A 7 -5.96 -7.31 -16.02
C GLY A 7 -4.62 -7.24 -15.28
N ARG A 8 -3.58 -6.76 -15.97
CA ARG A 8 -2.26 -6.58 -15.37
C ARG A 8 -2.29 -5.36 -14.44
N ILE A 9 -1.86 -5.53 -13.20
CA ILE A 9 -1.76 -4.41 -12.28
C ILE A 9 -0.53 -3.57 -12.62
N VAL A 10 -0.77 -2.28 -12.78
CA VAL A 10 0.24 -1.28 -13.12
C VAL A 10 0.74 -0.57 -11.86
N MET A 11 -0.17 -0.23 -10.95
CA MET A 11 0.14 0.53 -9.76
C MET A 11 -0.78 0.15 -8.59
N VAL A 12 -0.23 0.21 -7.40
CA VAL A 12 -0.95 0.08 -6.13
C VAL A 12 -0.62 1.27 -5.27
N ARG A 13 -1.66 2.01 -4.86
CA ARG A 13 -1.56 3.12 -3.93
C ARG A 13 -2.10 2.69 -2.58
N VAL A 14 -1.32 2.89 -1.53
CA VAL A 14 -1.71 2.61 -0.15
C VAL A 14 -1.49 3.84 0.71
N ALA A 15 -2.53 4.31 1.36
CA ALA A 15 -2.54 5.62 2.01
C ALA A 15 -3.09 5.54 3.43
N PHE A 16 -2.21 5.58 4.42
CA PHE A 16 -2.56 5.61 5.84
C PHE A 16 -2.35 7.02 6.36
N ASN A 17 -3.23 7.91 5.87
CA ASN A 17 -3.14 9.33 6.11
C ASN A 17 -4.18 9.83 7.09
N GLY A 18 -3.83 10.90 7.79
CA GLY A 18 -4.73 11.69 8.60
C GLY A 18 -4.09 13.02 8.98
N PHE A 19 -4.70 13.70 9.94
CA PHE A 19 -4.09 14.88 10.56
C PHE A 19 -3.90 14.63 12.05
N ALA A 20 -2.66 14.71 12.51
CA ALA A 20 -2.31 14.48 13.90
C ALA A 20 -1.10 15.31 14.32
N ARG A 21 -1.03 15.62 15.61
CA ARG A 21 0.16 16.17 16.29
C ARG A 21 0.41 15.30 17.50
N ARG A 22 1.65 14.87 17.72
CA ARG A 22 2.02 13.95 18.81
C ARG A 22 3.27 14.43 19.53
N TRP A 23 3.38 14.11 20.81
CA TRP A 23 4.48 14.51 21.72
C TRP A 23 4.79 13.40 22.75
N ASP A 24 4.44 12.17 22.41
CA ASP A 24 4.68 10.99 23.24
C ASP A 24 5.94 10.23 22.80
N TRP A 25 6.30 9.16 23.51
CA TRP A 25 7.51 8.39 23.21
C TRP A 25 7.58 7.84 21.78
N GLN A 26 6.43 7.67 21.09
CA GLN A 26 6.38 7.20 19.70
C GLN A 26 6.81 8.27 18.69
N THR A 27 7.30 9.41 19.16
CA THR A 27 7.91 10.45 18.33
C THR A 27 9.42 10.55 18.51
N LEU A 28 10.03 9.70 19.34
CA LEU A 28 11.45 9.76 19.68
C LEU A 28 12.27 8.69 18.95
N GLN A 29 13.30 9.10 18.21
CA GLN A 29 14.19 8.20 17.47
C GLN A 29 14.89 7.19 18.39
N ASP A 30 15.32 7.62 19.58
CA ASP A 30 16.00 6.73 20.54
C ASP A 30 15.07 5.65 21.15
N MET A 31 13.76 5.72 20.85
CA MET A 31 12.77 4.67 21.16
C MET A 31 12.37 3.85 19.93
N ASN A 32 13.13 3.92 18.83
CA ASN A 32 12.82 3.32 17.52
C ASN A 32 11.43 3.72 17.02
N ALA A 33 11.10 5.00 17.16
CA ALA A 33 9.79 5.50 16.81
C ALA A 33 9.77 6.22 15.46
N GLY A 34 8.61 6.75 15.09
CA GLY A 34 8.34 7.33 13.77
C GLY A 34 7.16 6.66 13.09
N SER A 35 6.53 7.36 12.16
CA SER A 35 5.37 6.85 11.43
C SER A 35 5.70 5.56 10.68
N LEU A 36 6.91 5.40 10.12
CA LEU A 36 7.26 4.18 9.37
C LEU A 36 7.45 2.96 10.27
N LEU A 37 7.94 3.16 11.50
CA LEU A 37 8.20 2.08 12.47
C LEU A 37 6.97 1.72 13.31
N ASN A 38 6.00 2.61 13.42
CA ASN A 38 4.80 2.41 14.24
C ASN A 38 3.56 2.05 13.42
N THR A 39 3.07 2.96 12.58
CA THR A 39 1.88 2.75 11.76
C THR A 39 2.23 2.10 10.42
N GLY A 40 3.37 2.49 9.85
CA GLY A 40 3.88 2.09 8.54
C GLY A 40 4.06 0.58 8.31
N PRO A 41 4.31 -0.29 9.31
CA PRO A 41 4.37 -1.73 9.05
C PRO A 41 3.04 -2.29 8.53
N HIS A 42 1.90 -1.72 8.92
CA HIS A 42 0.60 -2.17 8.44
C HIS A 42 0.40 -1.97 6.91
N PRO A 43 0.48 -0.75 6.36
CA PRO A 43 0.37 -0.54 4.93
C PRO A 43 1.52 -1.16 4.15
N LEU A 44 2.74 -1.21 4.72
CA LEU A 44 3.89 -1.77 4.02
C LEU A 44 3.77 -3.27 3.82
N ASP A 45 3.32 -4.01 4.83
CA ASP A 45 3.08 -5.46 4.68
C ASP A 45 2.06 -5.71 3.56
N GLN A 46 0.93 -5.00 3.58
CA GLN A 46 -0.11 -5.11 2.55
C GLN A 46 0.41 -4.72 1.16
N ALA A 47 1.20 -3.66 1.07
CA ALA A 47 1.81 -3.24 -0.18
C ALA A 47 2.78 -4.31 -0.72
N LEU A 48 3.58 -4.94 0.13
CA LEU A 48 4.48 -6.03 -0.25
C LEU A 48 3.72 -7.29 -0.69
N GLN A 49 2.56 -7.60 -0.10
CA GLN A 49 1.69 -8.67 -0.58
C GLN A 49 1.16 -8.36 -2.00
N LEU A 50 0.74 -7.12 -2.24
CA LEU A 50 0.24 -6.69 -3.55
C LEU A 50 1.36 -6.51 -4.60
N PHE A 51 2.58 -6.27 -4.14
CA PHE A 51 3.79 -6.20 -4.98
C PHE A 51 4.15 -7.59 -5.52
N GLY A 52 3.95 -8.64 -4.74
CA GLY A 52 4.24 -10.03 -5.09
C GLY A 52 5.48 -10.59 -4.37
N ASP A 53 5.85 -11.82 -4.70
CA ASP A 53 6.93 -12.56 -4.04
C ASP A 53 8.30 -12.27 -4.67
N VAL A 54 8.68 -11.00 -4.67
CA VAL A 54 10.00 -10.52 -5.11
C VAL A 54 10.46 -9.39 -4.19
N ASP A 55 11.77 -9.22 -4.05
CA ASP A 55 12.33 -8.02 -3.43
C ASP A 55 12.24 -6.84 -4.40
N PRO A 56 11.92 -5.61 -3.93
CA PRO A 56 11.98 -4.43 -4.76
C PRO A 56 13.38 -4.20 -5.34
N GLU A 57 13.48 -4.00 -6.66
CA GLU A 57 14.73 -3.59 -7.31
C GLU A 57 15.06 -2.13 -6.99
N THR A 58 14.04 -1.31 -6.80
CA THR A 58 14.19 0.09 -6.39
C THR A 58 13.26 0.39 -5.23
N VAL A 59 13.83 1.05 -4.21
CA VAL A 59 13.12 1.68 -3.11
C VAL A 59 13.47 3.16 -3.17
N PHE A 60 12.46 4.03 -3.25
CA PHE A 60 12.63 5.47 -3.13
C PHE A 60 11.76 5.96 -1.98
N CYS A 61 12.36 6.62 -1.00
CA CYS A 61 11.65 7.12 0.15
C CYS A 61 11.97 8.60 0.41
N ARG A 62 10.93 9.35 0.77
CA ARG A 62 11.05 10.66 1.41
C ARG A 62 10.33 10.63 2.74
N MET A 63 11.01 11.06 3.78
CA MET A 63 10.44 11.26 5.10
C MET A 63 10.51 12.73 5.48
N ASP A 64 9.56 13.16 6.28
CA ASP A 64 9.59 14.49 6.88
C ASP A 64 9.06 14.47 8.32
N ARG A 65 9.53 15.43 9.10
CA ARG A 65 9.08 15.72 10.46
C ARG A 65 8.24 16.98 10.41
N ALA A 66 6.95 16.83 10.18
CA ALA A 66 6.05 17.93 9.87
C ALA A 66 5.27 18.44 11.09
N ASN A 67 4.55 17.57 11.81
CA ASN A 67 3.59 17.95 12.85
C ASN A 67 3.92 17.40 14.25
N THR A 68 4.86 16.47 14.33
CA THR A 68 5.32 15.82 15.56
C THR A 68 6.30 16.70 16.35
N TRP A 69 6.26 16.58 17.68
CA TRP A 69 7.14 17.32 18.59
C TRP A 69 8.44 16.58 18.96
N GLY A 70 8.56 15.31 18.57
CA GLY A 70 9.79 14.54 18.78
C GLY A 70 10.82 14.77 17.68
N ASP A 71 11.72 13.81 17.49
CA ASP A 71 12.74 13.81 16.42
C ASP A 71 12.54 12.74 15.34
N ALA A 72 11.54 11.86 15.48
CA ALA A 72 11.17 10.92 14.42
C ALA A 72 10.24 11.55 13.38
N GLU A 73 10.11 10.91 12.22
CA GLU A 73 9.23 11.33 11.13
C GLU A 73 7.75 11.07 11.45
N ASP A 74 6.88 11.89 10.87
CA ASP A 74 5.43 11.69 10.87
C ASP A 74 4.79 11.82 9.49
N HIS A 75 5.62 11.98 8.46
CA HIS A 75 5.30 11.92 7.05
C HIS A 75 6.29 10.99 6.33
N VAL A 76 5.76 10.07 5.53
CA VAL A 76 6.50 9.08 4.75
C VAL A 76 5.85 8.94 3.39
N LYS A 77 6.64 9.11 2.34
CA LYS A 77 6.32 8.75 0.95
C LYS A 77 7.29 7.66 0.51
N LEU A 78 6.76 6.51 0.07
CA LEU A 78 7.53 5.36 -0.36
C LEU A 78 7.08 4.91 -1.74
N ILE A 79 8.02 4.80 -2.67
CA ILE A 79 7.81 4.19 -3.98
C ILE A 79 8.67 2.93 -4.08
N MET A 80 8.08 1.81 -4.52
CA MET A 80 8.80 0.57 -4.78
C MET A 80 8.52 0.07 -6.20
N THR A 81 9.54 -0.43 -6.88
CA THR A 81 9.42 -1.00 -8.23
C THR A 81 10.30 -2.23 -8.41
N ALA A 82 9.87 -3.13 -9.29
CA ALA A 82 10.67 -4.22 -9.85
C ALA A 82 10.13 -4.56 -11.24
N LYS A 83 10.98 -5.05 -12.13
CA LYS A 83 10.58 -5.43 -13.48
C LYS A 83 9.46 -6.47 -13.45
N GLY A 84 8.32 -6.16 -14.09
CA GLY A 84 7.18 -7.07 -14.21
C GLY A 84 6.22 -7.05 -13.01
N HIS A 85 6.52 -6.26 -11.98
CA HIS A 85 5.70 -6.07 -10.79
C HIS A 85 5.03 -4.69 -10.80
N PRO A 86 3.90 -4.50 -10.09
CA PRO A 86 3.25 -3.20 -10.03
C PRO A 86 4.14 -2.17 -9.30
N THR A 87 4.04 -0.90 -9.68
CA THR A 87 4.61 0.18 -8.88
C THR A 87 3.82 0.33 -7.59
N ILE A 88 4.50 0.27 -6.45
CA ILE A 88 3.89 0.66 -5.17
C ILE A 88 4.10 2.15 -4.97
N ASP A 89 3.03 2.82 -4.56
CA ASP A 89 3.05 4.16 -3.99
C ASP A 89 2.38 4.08 -2.62
N MET A 90 3.18 4.19 -1.56
CA MET A 90 2.70 4.15 -0.19
C MET A 90 2.92 5.51 0.47
N GLU A 91 1.92 5.95 1.23
CA GLU A 91 1.98 7.17 2.03
C GLU A 91 1.48 6.92 3.46
N VAL A 92 2.21 7.46 4.42
CA VAL A 92 1.79 7.58 5.82
C VAL A 92 2.04 9.02 6.23
N SER A 93 0.98 9.79 6.48
CA SER A 93 1.11 11.23 6.71
C SER A 93 0.19 11.72 7.81
N SER A 94 0.74 12.52 8.70
CA SER A 94 -0.01 13.29 9.72
C SER A 94 -0.42 14.68 9.23
N CYS A 95 -0.33 14.97 7.92
CA CYS A 95 -0.56 16.29 7.32
C CYS A 95 -1.84 16.39 6.47
N ALA A 96 -2.68 15.35 6.43
CA ALA A 96 -3.78 15.22 5.47
C ALA A 96 -5.15 15.19 6.18
N PRO A 97 -5.76 16.36 6.49
CA PRO A 97 -7.02 16.43 7.25
C PRO A 97 -8.26 16.04 6.44
N LEU A 98 -8.19 16.09 5.11
CA LEU A 98 -9.33 15.82 4.23
C LEU A 98 -9.58 14.33 3.97
N GLY A 99 -8.71 13.45 4.49
CA GLY A 99 -8.78 12.01 4.25
C GLY A 99 -8.53 11.63 2.79
N GLN A 100 -8.18 10.38 2.55
CA GLN A 100 -8.12 9.80 1.21
C GLN A 100 -8.54 8.34 1.26
N ARG A 101 -8.81 7.74 0.09
CA ARG A 101 -9.04 6.31 0.01
C ARG A 101 -7.77 5.57 0.41
N VAL A 102 -7.92 4.51 1.20
CA VAL A 102 -6.79 3.74 1.73
C VAL A 102 -6.13 2.96 0.62
N TYR A 103 -6.91 2.38 -0.28
CA TYR A 103 -6.41 1.59 -1.39
C TYR A 103 -6.87 2.17 -2.72
N GLU A 104 -5.96 2.22 -3.68
CA GLU A 104 -6.28 2.33 -5.11
C GLU A 104 -5.39 1.37 -5.89
N VAL A 105 -5.97 0.49 -6.69
CA VAL A 105 -5.26 -0.49 -7.50
C VAL A 105 -5.62 -0.25 -8.96
N TYR A 106 -4.64 0.15 -9.75
CA TYR A 106 -4.81 0.46 -11.17
C TYR A 106 -4.39 -0.74 -12.01
N GLY A 107 -5.35 -1.32 -12.73
CA GLY A 107 -5.14 -2.40 -13.67
C GLY A 107 -5.39 -1.95 -15.11
N THR A 108 -4.89 -2.72 -16.08
CA THR A 108 -5.10 -2.44 -17.51
C THR A 108 -6.57 -2.49 -17.92
N ASN A 109 -7.42 -3.20 -17.17
CA ASN A 109 -8.82 -3.42 -17.53
C ASN A 109 -9.79 -2.75 -16.54
N GLY A 110 -9.29 -2.06 -15.52
CA GLY A 110 -10.13 -1.49 -14.48
C GLY A 110 -9.37 -1.04 -13.23
N THR A 111 -10.13 -0.56 -12.25
CA THR A 111 -9.59 -0.03 -10.99
C THR A 111 -10.36 -0.61 -9.81
N LEU A 112 -9.65 -0.90 -8.73
CA LEU A 112 -10.22 -1.14 -7.40
C LEU A 112 -9.87 0.01 -6.47
N SER A 113 -10.80 0.40 -5.60
CA SER A 113 -10.53 1.41 -4.60
C SER A 113 -11.41 1.26 -3.36
N GLY A 114 -10.93 1.75 -2.21
CA GLY A 114 -11.73 1.75 -0.98
C GLY A 114 -10.91 1.90 0.30
N SER A 115 -11.46 1.33 1.38
CA SER A 115 -10.95 1.36 2.74
C SER A 115 -10.73 -0.06 3.28
N HIS A 116 -10.45 -0.18 4.58
CA HIS A 116 -10.41 -1.48 5.26
C HIS A 116 -11.77 -2.17 5.38
N SER A 117 -12.87 -1.42 5.29
CA SER A 117 -14.22 -1.94 5.50
C SER A 117 -15.00 -2.08 4.21
N GLU A 118 -14.65 -1.34 3.17
CA GLU A 118 -15.39 -1.33 1.91
C GLU A 118 -14.42 -1.21 0.74
N LEU A 119 -14.64 -2.04 -0.28
CA LEU A 119 -13.92 -1.98 -1.54
C LEU A 119 -14.93 -1.96 -2.68
N GLU A 120 -14.64 -1.19 -3.71
CA GLU A 120 -15.38 -1.22 -4.97
C GLU A 120 -14.40 -1.37 -6.12
N TRP A 121 -14.81 -2.05 -7.18
CA TRP A 121 -14.00 -2.12 -8.38
C TRP A 121 -14.86 -2.07 -9.64
N ARG A 122 -14.30 -1.42 -10.64
CA ARG A 122 -14.93 -1.21 -11.94
C ARG A 122 -13.98 -1.66 -13.04
N PHE A 123 -14.45 -2.53 -13.92
CA PHE A 123 -13.63 -3.14 -14.96
C PHE A 123 -14.43 -3.46 -16.21
N PHE A 124 -13.76 -3.65 -17.34
CA PHE A 124 -14.35 -4.12 -18.59
C PHE A 124 -13.69 -5.45 -19.00
N ASP A 125 -14.40 -6.25 -19.80
CA ASP A 125 -13.81 -7.43 -20.43
C ASP A 125 -13.09 -7.02 -21.73
N PRO A 126 -11.77 -7.23 -21.87
CA PRO A 126 -11.06 -6.90 -23.10
C PRO A 126 -11.56 -7.69 -24.31
N ALA A 127 -12.24 -8.82 -24.13
CA ALA A 127 -12.87 -9.55 -25.24
C ALA A 127 -14.08 -8.81 -25.84
N ASP A 128 -14.72 -7.92 -25.06
CA ASP A 128 -15.85 -7.11 -25.51
C ASP A 128 -15.40 -5.73 -26.05
N ALA A 129 -14.11 -5.41 -25.95
CA ALA A 129 -13.58 -4.13 -26.39
C ALA A 129 -13.50 -4.05 -27.93
N PRO A 130 -13.81 -2.89 -28.54
CA PRO A 130 -13.59 -2.68 -29.96
C PRO A 130 -12.12 -2.92 -30.38
N GLU A 131 -11.91 -3.55 -31.53
CA GLU A 131 -10.57 -3.68 -32.11
C GLU A 131 -10.10 -2.34 -32.71
N HIS A 132 -8.84 -1.99 -32.44
CA HIS A 132 -8.19 -0.80 -32.99
C HIS A 132 -6.88 -1.15 -33.67
N HIS A 133 -6.47 -0.32 -34.63
CA HIS A 133 -5.13 -0.35 -35.22
C HIS A 133 -4.40 0.96 -34.91
N LEU A 134 -3.07 0.91 -34.92
CA LEU A 134 -2.23 2.08 -34.62
C LEU A 134 -2.35 3.13 -35.73
N ILE A 135 -2.86 4.30 -35.39
CA ILE A 135 -2.79 5.51 -36.25
C ILE A 135 -1.48 6.22 -35.93
N ARG A 136 -0.58 6.30 -36.91
CA ARG A 136 0.74 6.95 -36.76
C ARG A 136 0.74 8.42 -37.12
N GLU A 137 -0.24 8.86 -37.89
CA GLU A 137 -0.36 10.25 -38.33
C GLU A 137 -1.11 11.10 -37.29
N PRO A 138 -0.81 12.41 -37.20
CA PRO A 138 -1.53 13.30 -36.30
C PRO A 138 -3.03 13.34 -36.62
N LEU A 139 -3.87 13.25 -35.58
CA LEU A 139 -5.31 13.46 -35.73
C LEU A 139 -5.59 14.93 -36.06
N ALA A 140 -6.57 15.15 -36.95
CA ALA A 140 -7.03 16.49 -37.28
C ALA A 140 -7.61 17.19 -36.04
N ASP A 141 -7.55 18.52 -36.03
CA ASP A 141 -8.22 19.37 -35.04
C ASP A 141 -7.88 19.07 -33.57
N ARG A 142 -6.67 18.54 -33.31
CA ARG A 142 -6.18 18.20 -31.96
C ARG A 142 -7.09 17.22 -31.21
N GLN A 143 -7.75 16.33 -31.93
CA GLN A 143 -8.59 15.30 -31.33
C GLN A 143 -7.76 14.18 -30.69
N TYR A 144 -8.42 13.39 -29.84
CA TYR A 144 -7.89 12.16 -29.26
C TYR A 144 -8.75 10.97 -29.71
N CYS A 145 -8.14 9.79 -29.88
CA CYS A 145 -8.90 8.56 -30.03
C CYS A 145 -9.75 8.33 -28.78
N SER A 146 -10.97 7.83 -28.98
CA SER A 146 -11.86 7.45 -27.90
C SER A 146 -12.68 6.24 -28.30
N GLU A 147 -13.20 5.54 -27.29
CA GLU A 147 -14.07 4.40 -27.46
C GLU A 147 -15.10 4.35 -26.33
N LYS A 148 -16.11 3.51 -26.51
CA LYS A 148 -17.09 3.22 -25.48
C LYS A 148 -16.92 1.77 -25.04
N LEU A 149 -16.52 1.59 -23.78
CA LEU A 149 -16.38 0.28 -23.16
C LEU A 149 -17.57 -0.01 -22.24
N SER A 150 -17.99 -1.28 -22.20
CA SER A 150 -18.99 -1.78 -21.27
C SER A 150 -18.31 -2.15 -19.95
N PHE A 151 -18.65 -1.43 -18.87
CA PHE A 151 -18.05 -1.65 -17.56
C PHE A 151 -18.99 -2.39 -16.62
N THR A 152 -18.43 -3.33 -15.87
CA THR A 152 -19.03 -3.99 -14.70
C THR A 152 -18.52 -3.32 -13.43
N ASN A 153 -19.41 -3.17 -12.44
CA ASN A 153 -19.07 -2.66 -11.12
C ASN A 153 -19.38 -3.72 -10.08
N GLU A 154 -18.47 -3.90 -9.15
CA GLU A 154 -18.57 -4.86 -8.05
C GLU A 154 -18.17 -4.17 -6.76
N LYS A 155 -18.61 -4.74 -5.64
CA LYS A 155 -18.30 -4.22 -4.31
C LYS A 155 -18.15 -5.32 -3.29
N TRP A 156 -17.38 -5.02 -2.26
CA TRP A 156 -17.23 -5.82 -1.06
C TRP A 156 -17.35 -4.92 0.16
N THR A 157 -18.00 -5.44 1.20
CA THR A 157 -18.09 -4.80 2.51
C THR A 157 -17.76 -5.83 3.58
N SER A 158 -16.90 -5.45 4.52
CA SER A 158 -16.52 -6.30 5.65
C SER A 158 -17.71 -6.55 6.57
N SER A 159 -17.74 -7.72 7.20
CA SER A 159 -18.59 -7.95 8.37
C SER A 159 -18.04 -7.17 9.56
N GLU A 160 -18.91 -6.90 10.55
CA GLU A 160 -18.52 -6.29 11.82
C GLU A 160 -17.42 -7.10 12.51
N GLN A 161 -17.58 -8.42 12.58
CA GLN A 161 -16.59 -9.33 13.16
C GLN A 161 -15.21 -9.23 12.46
N GLY A 162 -15.18 -9.10 11.13
CA GLY A 162 -13.91 -8.96 10.39
C GLY A 162 -13.15 -7.67 10.75
N LEU A 163 -13.86 -6.64 11.20
CA LEU A 163 -13.29 -5.37 11.65
C LEU A 163 -12.82 -5.40 13.10
N GLU A 164 -13.21 -6.40 13.89
CA GLU A 164 -12.77 -6.50 15.29
C GLU A 164 -11.28 -6.87 15.41
N PHE A 165 -10.59 -6.14 16.28
CA PHE A 165 -9.18 -6.42 16.60
C PHE A 165 -9.00 -7.79 17.28
N SER A 166 -9.92 -8.16 18.16
CA SER A 166 -9.98 -9.46 18.83
C SER A 166 -10.01 -10.60 17.82
N TYR A 167 -10.88 -10.51 16.81
CA TYR A 167 -11.02 -11.53 15.78
C TYR A 167 -9.71 -11.74 15.00
N ARG A 168 -9.09 -10.66 14.52
CA ARG A 168 -7.79 -10.75 13.82
C ARG A 168 -6.68 -11.33 14.70
N THR A 169 -6.66 -10.96 15.97
CA THR A 169 -5.70 -11.48 16.95
C THR A 169 -5.90 -12.98 17.17
N ILE A 170 -7.15 -13.44 17.29
CA ILE A 170 -7.47 -14.87 17.40
C ILE A 170 -6.97 -15.62 16.16
N LYS A 171 -7.22 -15.11 14.95
CA LYS A 171 -6.73 -15.75 13.71
C LYS A 171 -5.22 -15.89 13.65
N LEU A 172 -4.48 -14.87 14.09
CA LEU A 172 -3.03 -14.95 14.22
C LEU A 172 -2.61 -16.10 15.15
N TYR A 173 -3.20 -16.20 16.34
CA TYR A 173 -2.84 -17.25 17.30
C TYR A 173 -3.30 -18.64 16.87
N GLU A 174 -4.43 -18.76 16.15
CA GLU A 174 -4.88 -20.01 15.55
C GLU A 174 -3.88 -20.52 14.51
N ASN A 175 -3.42 -19.67 13.58
CA ASN A 175 -2.42 -20.05 12.59
C ASN A 175 -1.07 -20.41 13.24
N LEU A 176 -0.66 -19.66 14.26
CA LEU A 176 0.55 -19.96 15.02
C LEU A 176 0.45 -21.31 15.74
N TYR A 177 -0.68 -21.58 16.41
CA TYR A 177 -0.91 -22.85 17.08
C TYR A 177 -0.87 -24.01 16.08
N ASP A 178 -1.55 -23.87 14.94
CA ASP A 178 -1.58 -24.90 13.90
C ASP A 178 -0.18 -25.20 13.35
N ALA A 179 0.61 -24.16 13.09
CA ALA A 179 1.99 -24.31 12.62
C ALA A 179 2.89 -25.02 13.64
N LEU A 180 2.77 -24.69 14.93
CA LEU A 180 3.62 -25.24 15.98
C LEU A 180 3.21 -26.65 16.43
N VAL A 181 1.90 -26.93 16.47
CA VAL A 181 1.36 -28.16 17.06
C VAL A 181 0.99 -29.19 16.01
N ASN A 182 0.39 -28.77 14.90
CA ASN A 182 -0.12 -29.67 13.86
C ASN A 182 0.78 -29.75 12.62
N GLY A 183 1.86 -28.96 12.58
CA GLY A 183 2.75 -28.89 11.41
C GLY A 183 2.14 -28.12 10.23
N GLY A 184 1.18 -27.23 10.49
CA GLY A 184 0.61 -26.34 9.50
C GLY A 184 1.61 -25.32 8.95
N LYS A 185 1.21 -24.57 7.92
CA LYS A 185 2.03 -23.50 7.34
C LYS A 185 1.79 -22.18 8.08
N ILE A 186 2.86 -21.51 8.47
CA ILE A 186 2.78 -20.13 8.94
C ILE A 186 2.44 -19.20 7.76
N GLU A 187 1.38 -18.41 7.90
CA GLU A 187 0.93 -17.50 6.83
C GLU A 187 1.84 -16.30 6.67
N VAL A 188 2.28 -15.73 7.80
CA VAL A 188 3.28 -14.66 7.86
C VAL A 188 4.64 -15.27 8.18
N THR A 189 5.43 -15.48 7.13
CA THR A 189 6.75 -16.10 7.22
C THR A 189 7.82 -15.12 7.73
N LEU A 190 8.89 -15.64 8.31
CA LEU A 190 10.05 -14.82 8.70
C LEU A 190 10.69 -14.10 7.50
N GLU A 191 10.64 -14.70 6.31
CA GLU A 191 11.15 -14.09 5.08
C GLU A 191 10.36 -12.83 4.72
N GLN A 192 9.03 -12.88 4.78
CA GLN A 192 8.18 -11.70 4.56
C GLN A 192 8.49 -10.57 5.56
N VAL A 193 8.67 -10.92 6.84
CA VAL A 193 9.03 -9.93 7.88
C VAL A 193 10.42 -9.34 7.63
N ARG A 194 11.41 -10.16 7.25
CA ARG A 194 12.76 -9.68 6.92
C ARG A 194 12.75 -8.73 5.73
N ARG A 195 11.97 -9.03 4.69
CA ARG A 195 11.81 -8.15 3.53
C ARG A 195 11.20 -6.81 3.92
N GLN A 196 10.17 -6.82 4.78
CA GLN A 196 9.59 -5.58 5.32
C GLN A 196 10.64 -4.75 6.07
N ILE A 197 11.41 -5.37 6.98
CA ILE A 197 12.46 -4.69 7.74
C ILE A 197 13.52 -4.11 6.79
N ALA A 198 13.96 -4.86 5.78
CA ALA A 198 14.96 -4.38 4.81
C ALA A 198 14.48 -3.13 4.05
N VAL A 199 13.20 -3.07 3.66
CA VAL A 199 12.62 -1.86 3.05
C VAL A 199 12.58 -0.70 4.04
N ILE A 200 12.19 -0.94 5.29
CA ILE A 200 12.17 0.10 6.33
C ILE A 200 13.57 0.67 6.57
N GLU A 201 14.58 -0.19 6.71
CA GLU A 201 15.97 0.20 6.89
C GLU A 201 16.49 1.02 5.72
N GLU A 202 16.17 0.62 4.48
CA GLU A 202 16.53 1.37 3.27
C GLU A 202 15.87 2.76 3.24
N CYS A 203 14.60 2.85 3.66
CA CYS A 203 13.88 4.12 3.77
C CYS A 203 14.57 5.07 4.76
N HIS A 204 14.95 4.60 5.95
CA HIS A 204 15.67 5.42 6.93
C HIS A 204 17.09 5.77 6.48
N ARG A 205 17.79 4.85 5.79
CA ARG A 205 19.11 5.12 5.20
C ARG A 205 19.07 6.29 4.22
N GLN A 206 18.01 6.42 3.43
CA GLN A 206 17.80 7.52 2.50
C GLN A 206 17.41 8.85 3.18
N ASN A 207 16.92 8.80 4.43
CA ASN A 207 16.32 9.94 5.13
C ASN A 207 16.87 10.08 6.56
N PRO A 208 18.16 10.42 6.74
CA PRO A 208 18.68 10.68 8.07
C PRO A 208 17.97 11.90 8.70
N LEU A 209 17.44 11.73 9.91
CA LEU A 209 16.75 12.77 10.66
C LEU A 209 17.62 13.34 11.77
N SER A 210 17.53 14.65 12.00
CA SER A 210 18.20 15.29 13.14
C SER A 210 17.63 14.78 14.46
N LYS A 211 18.49 14.37 15.39
CA LYS A 211 18.08 14.01 16.75
C LYS A 211 17.72 15.24 17.60
N LEU A 212 16.93 15.05 18.64
CA LEU A 212 16.77 16.05 19.68
C LEU A 212 18.15 16.34 20.31
N GLY A 213 18.44 17.62 20.54
CA GLY A 213 19.62 18.00 21.32
C GLY A 213 19.53 17.43 22.73
N SER A 214 20.67 17.07 23.32
CA SER A 214 20.73 16.75 24.74
C SER A 214 20.25 17.95 25.55
N LEU A 215 19.22 17.76 26.37
CA LEU A 215 18.76 18.74 27.37
C LEU A 215 19.83 18.97 28.44
#